data_AF-A0A972IG78-F1
#
_entry.id   AF-A0A972IG78-F1
#
_cell.length_a   1.000
_cell.length_b   1.000
_cell.length_c   1.000
_cell.angle_alpha   90.00
_cell.angle_beta   90.00
_cell.angle_gamma   90.00
#
_symmetry.space_group_name_H-M   'P 1'
#
loop_
_entity.id
_entity.type
_entity.pdbx_description
1 polymer ?
#
loop_
_entity_poly.entity_id
_entity_poly.type
_entity_poly.pdbx_seq_one_letter_code
_entity_poly.pdbx_strand_id
1 'polypeptide(L)'
;MPLFACGNLLSATYDAAESFPVQINVAWRVGAPSPHSSLMIVDAVFSISTEKLNAQGRFAIRSVLPAVEVLTAAGPLDTACWKTWTPAPEDPPCATESPAVLFRLPGETFSYLEIADPVDSRCCRLSGQGPATVGLDRGLFATTLEKGVILRARVRGVLLDQAEDVRSAGAAYADFVGSAPPLGR
;
A
#
# COMPACT_ATOMS: atom_id res chain seq x y z
N MET A 1 16.21 -15.34 -5.08
CA MET A 1 15.73 -13.99 -4.73
C MET A 1 16.92 -13.16 -4.27
N PRO A 2 17.52 -12.34 -5.14
CA PRO A 2 18.50 -11.35 -4.71
C PRO A 2 17.81 -10.25 -3.88
N LEU A 3 18.43 -9.92 -2.74
CA LEU A 3 18.05 -8.82 -1.86
C LEU A 3 19.22 -7.84 -1.77
N PHE A 4 18.95 -6.55 -1.87
CA PHE A 4 19.95 -5.49 -1.80
C PHE A 4 19.48 -4.38 -0.86
N ALA A 5 20.37 -3.92 0.02
CA ALA A 5 20.11 -2.81 0.94
C ALA A 5 21.21 -1.76 0.84
N CYS A 6 20.83 -0.48 0.78
CA CYS A 6 21.76 0.65 0.71
C CYS A 6 21.11 1.90 1.30
N GLY A 7 21.61 2.36 2.45
CA GLY A 7 21.07 3.53 3.14
C GLY A 7 19.60 3.34 3.50
N ASN A 8 18.72 4.17 2.92
CA ASN A 8 17.28 4.11 3.13
C ASN A 8 16.54 3.22 2.11
N LEU A 9 17.25 2.53 1.21
CA LEU A 9 16.68 1.68 0.18
C LEU A 9 16.87 0.19 0.52
N LEU A 10 15.79 -0.57 0.43
CA LEU A 10 15.78 -2.03 0.35
C LEU A 10 15.16 -2.42 -0.99
N SER A 11 15.72 -3.39 -1.70
CA SER A 11 15.13 -3.89 -2.95
C SER A 11 15.24 -5.39 -3.10
N ALA A 12 14.21 -6.01 -3.65
CA ALA A 12 14.15 -7.43 -3.97
C ALA A 12 13.74 -7.63 -5.43
N THR A 13 14.38 -8.59 -6.09
CA THR A 13 14.00 -9.03 -7.45
C THR A 13 13.51 -10.48 -7.39
N TYR A 14 12.42 -10.72 -8.11
CA TYR A 14 11.84 -12.03 -8.34
C TYR A 14 11.90 -12.27 -9.85
N ASP A 15 12.73 -13.23 -10.25
CA ASP A 15 12.92 -13.57 -11.65
C ASP A 15 11.66 -14.23 -12.22
N ALA A 16 11.40 -13.99 -13.50
CA ALA A 16 10.33 -14.67 -14.20
C ALA A 16 10.60 -16.18 -14.23
N ALA A 17 9.55 -16.98 -14.02
CA ALA A 17 9.58 -18.43 -14.12
C ALA A 17 8.63 -18.92 -15.21
N GLU A 18 8.72 -20.19 -15.61
CA GLU A 18 7.77 -20.76 -16.58
C GLU A 18 6.32 -20.68 -16.08
N SER A 19 6.11 -20.99 -14.79
CA SER A 19 4.80 -20.94 -14.12
C SER A 19 4.30 -19.53 -13.87
N PHE A 20 5.18 -18.54 -13.81
CA PHE A 20 4.86 -17.14 -13.62
C PHE A 20 5.80 -16.26 -14.46
N PRO A 21 5.46 -15.98 -15.72
CA PRO A 21 6.36 -15.35 -16.69
C PRO A 21 6.42 -13.82 -16.54
N VAL A 22 6.45 -13.34 -15.30
CA VAL A 22 6.50 -11.93 -14.96
C VAL A 22 7.65 -11.73 -13.98
N GLN A 23 8.59 -10.86 -14.36
CA GLN A 23 9.65 -10.42 -13.46
C GLN A 23 9.08 -9.32 -12.55
N ILE A 24 9.40 -9.39 -11.26
CA ILE A 24 8.97 -8.41 -10.27
C ILE A 24 10.21 -7.78 -9.64
N ASN A 25 10.23 -6.46 -9.55
CA ASN A 25 11.19 -5.72 -8.74
C ASN A 25 10.41 -4.91 -7.71
N VAL A 26 10.77 -5.06 -6.45
CA VAL A 26 10.19 -4.28 -5.35
C VAL A 26 11.29 -3.44 -4.73
N ALA A 27 11.03 -2.16 -4.56
CA ALA A 27 11.93 -1.23 -3.89
C ALA A 27 11.20 -0.52 -2.76
N TRP A 28 11.66 -0.71 -1.53
CA TRP A 28 11.21 0.02 -0.35
C TRP A 28 12.18 1.15 -0.04
N ARG A 29 11.67 2.37 0.14
CA ARG A 29 12.45 3.53 0.54
C ARG A 29 11.88 4.12 1.82
N VAL A 30 12.72 4.25 2.83
CA VAL A 30 12.40 5.01 4.04
C VAL A 30 12.57 6.50 3.72
N GLY A 31 11.47 7.23 3.75
CA GLY A 31 11.44 8.67 3.54
C GLY A 31 11.68 9.42 4.85
N ALA A 32 12.14 10.67 4.74
CA ALA A 32 12.04 11.60 5.84
C ALA A 32 10.55 11.87 6.16
N PRO A 33 10.21 12.18 7.42
CA PRO A 33 8.86 12.62 7.77
C PRO A 33 8.47 13.82 6.89
N SER A 34 7.26 13.82 6.32
CA SER A 34 6.72 15.02 5.69
C SER A 34 6.31 16.03 6.78
N PRO A 35 6.13 17.33 6.45
CA PRO A 35 5.62 18.31 7.40
C PRO A 35 4.26 17.93 8.03
N HIS A 36 3.56 16.96 7.43
CA HIS A 36 2.24 16.50 7.80
C HIS A 36 2.23 15.05 8.35
N SER A 37 3.37 14.35 8.35
CA SER A 37 3.54 13.05 8.99
C SER A 37 4.65 13.16 10.03
N SER A 38 4.31 13.07 11.31
CA SER A 38 5.26 13.38 12.39
C SER A 38 6.33 12.31 12.63
N LEU A 39 6.18 11.09 12.10
CA LEU A 39 7.00 9.96 12.52
C LEU A 39 7.84 9.33 11.39
N MET A 40 7.22 8.77 10.35
CA MET A 40 7.96 8.00 9.33
C MET A 40 7.12 7.77 8.07
N ILE A 41 7.79 7.72 6.92
CA ILE A 41 7.21 7.30 5.63
C ILE A 41 8.00 6.12 5.08
N VAL A 42 7.29 5.13 4.54
CA VAL A 42 7.87 4.03 3.76
C VAL A 42 7.16 3.96 2.41
N ASP A 43 7.89 4.21 1.33
CA ASP A 43 7.40 4.03 -0.03
C ASP A 43 7.81 2.65 -0.56
N ALA A 44 6.86 1.87 -1.03
CA ALA A 44 7.08 0.65 -1.78
C ALA A 44 6.72 0.88 -3.26
N VAL A 45 7.69 0.72 -4.15
CA VAL A 45 7.49 0.74 -5.60
C VAL A 45 7.59 -0.68 -6.14
N PHE A 46 6.53 -1.13 -6.78
CA PHE A 46 6.44 -2.40 -7.47
C PHE A 46 6.62 -2.16 -8.95
N SER A 47 7.58 -2.83 -9.58
CA SER A 47 7.78 -2.81 -11.03
C SER A 47 7.61 -4.23 -11.57
N ILE A 48 6.72 -4.40 -12.55
CA ILE A 48 6.51 -5.69 -13.22
C ILE A 48 6.79 -5.59 -14.71
N SER A 49 7.37 -6.64 -15.28
CA SER A 49 7.65 -6.74 -16.72
C SER A 49 7.58 -8.19 -17.20
N THR A 50 7.40 -8.38 -18.51
CA THR A 50 7.33 -9.70 -19.14
C THR A 50 7.94 -9.70 -20.52
N GLU A 51 8.51 -10.85 -20.90
CA GLU A 51 8.97 -11.13 -22.27
C GLU A 51 7.94 -11.93 -23.09
N LYS A 52 6.84 -12.37 -22.47
CA LYS A 52 5.77 -13.11 -23.16
C LYS A 52 4.68 -12.14 -23.62
N LEU A 53 4.09 -12.42 -24.78
CA LEU A 53 2.89 -11.71 -25.23
C LEU A 53 1.69 -12.09 -24.36
N ASN A 54 0.81 -11.12 -24.08
CA ASN A 54 -0.47 -11.31 -23.39
C ASN A 54 -0.38 -11.92 -21.97
N ALA A 55 0.71 -11.68 -21.24
CA ALA A 55 0.80 -12.13 -19.86
C ALA A 55 -0.19 -11.35 -18.96
N GLN A 56 -0.97 -12.08 -18.16
CA GLN A 56 -1.80 -11.44 -17.13
C GLN A 56 -0.98 -11.27 -15.86
N GLY A 57 -0.41 -10.08 -15.67
CA GLY A 57 0.24 -9.68 -14.43
C GLY A 57 -0.79 -9.33 -13.36
N ARG A 58 -1.51 -10.32 -12.82
CA ARG A 58 -2.33 -10.09 -11.62
C ARG A 58 -1.42 -10.06 -10.41
N PHE A 59 -1.21 -8.88 -9.86
CA PHE A 59 -0.37 -8.70 -8.68
C PHE A 59 -1.23 -8.20 -7.53
N ALA A 60 -1.04 -8.76 -6.35
CA ALA A 60 -1.67 -8.28 -5.14
C ALA A 60 -0.62 -8.15 -4.06
N ILE A 61 -0.76 -7.10 -3.25
CA ILE A 61 -0.02 -6.97 -2.00
C ILE A 61 -0.96 -7.28 -0.85
N ARG A 62 -0.41 -7.92 0.17
CA ARG A 62 -1.12 -8.16 1.42
C ARG A 62 -0.32 -7.56 2.56
N SER A 63 -0.94 -6.63 3.26
CA SER A 63 -0.45 -6.12 4.54
C SER A 63 -1.19 -6.84 5.66
N VAL A 64 -0.45 -7.37 6.63
CA VAL A 64 -1.01 -8.02 7.83
C VAL A 64 -0.50 -7.27 9.03
N LEU A 65 -1.41 -6.62 9.76
CA LEU A 65 -1.07 -5.65 10.79
C LEU A 65 -1.96 -5.86 12.02
N PRO A 66 -1.44 -5.63 13.23
CA PRO A 66 -2.28 -5.54 14.40
C PRO A 66 -3.16 -4.27 14.31
N ALA A 67 -4.45 -4.36 14.61
CA ALA A 67 -5.33 -3.20 14.66
C ALA A 67 -6.52 -3.44 15.60
N VAL A 68 -6.84 -2.44 16.40
CA VAL A 68 -8.06 -2.42 17.24
C VAL A 68 -9.21 -1.68 16.55
N GLU A 69 -8.88 -0.83 15.60
CA GLU A 69 -9.82 -0.04 14.83
C GLU A 69 -9.21 0.26 13.47
N VAL A 70 -10.02 0.19 12.42
CA VAL A 70 -9.64 0.52 11.05
C VAL A 70 -10.60 1.56 10.53
N LEU A 71 -10.06 2.64 9.97
CA LEU A 71 -10.84 3.69 9.37
C LEU A 71 -10.61 3.70 7.86
N THR A 72 -11.70 3.80 7.12
CA THR A 72 -11.69 3.89 5.66
C THR A 72 -12.53 5.07 5.21
N ALA A 73 -12.16 5.68 4.10
CA ALA A 73 -12.89 6.81 3.55
C ALA A 73 -13.02 6.65 2.02
N ALA A 74 -14.24 6.89 1.51
CA ALA A 74 -14.53 6.90 0.09
C ALA A 74 -14.61 8.35 -0.41
N GLY A 75 -14.07 8.63 -1.60
CA GLY A 75 -14.03 9.99 -2.17
C GLY A 75 -12.80 10.81 -1.75
N PRO A 76 -12.73 12.10 -2.14
CA PRO A 76 -11.60 12.96 -1.81
C PRO A 76 -11.35 12.99 -0.30
N LEU A 77 -10.18 12.55 0.15
CA LEU A 77 -9.90 12.29 1.57
C LEU A 77 -9.88 13.55 2.44
N ASP A 78 -9.79 14.72 1.84
CA ASP A 78 -9.88 16.03 2.49
C ASP A 78 -11.30 16.38 2.99
N THR A 79 -12.32 15.80 2.36
CA THR A 79 -13.75 16.04 2.66
C THR A 79 -14.49 14.76 3.02
N ALA A 80 -13.82 13.62 3.01
CA ALA A 80 -14.45 12.33 3.19
C ALA A 80 -14.92 12.07 4.63
N CYS A 81 -16.09 11.45 4.74
CA CYS A 81 -16.54 10.86 5.99
C CYS A 81 -15.82 9.53 6.22
N TRP A 82 -14.97 9.49 7.24
CA TRP A 82 -14.28 8.28 7.66
C TRP A 82 -15.25 7.32 8.35
N LYS A 83 -15.28 6.09 7.86
CA LYS A 83 -16.04 4.98 8.42
C LYS A 83 -15.13 4.11 9.25
N THR A 84 -15.49 3.97 10.52
CA THR A 84 -14.85 3.04 11.45
C THR A 84 -15.35 1.61 11.21
N TRP A 85 -14.42 0.68 11.26
CA TRP A 85 -14.65 -0.76 11.38
C TRP A 85 -13.77 -1.30 12.52
N THR A 86 -14.39 -2.04 13.44
CA THR A 86 -13.68 -2.77 14.50
C THR A 86 -13.50 -4.21 14.05
N PRO A 87 -12.25 -4.69 13.88
CA PRO A 87 -12.01 -6.00 13.30
C PRO A 87 -12.35 -7.13 14.27
N ALA A 88 -13.13 -8.12 13.80
CA ALA A 88 -13.30 -9.40 14.46
C ALA A 88 -12.37 -10.48 13.85
N PRO A 89 -11.94 -11.50 14.62
CA PRO A 89 -10.92 -12.46 14.18
C PRO A 89 -11.22 -13.20 12.86
N GLU A 90 -12.49 -13.42 12.58
CA GLU A 90 -12.97 -14.20 11.44
C GLU A 90 -13.84 -13.37 10.49
N ASP A 91 -13.71 -12.04 10.53
CA ASP A 91 -14.45 -11.17 9.63
C ASP A 91 -14.12 -11.53 8.16
N PRO A 92 -15.15 -11.83 7.33
CA PRO A 92 -14.94 -12.20 5.95
C PRO A 92 -14.37 -11.02 5.16
N PRO A 93 -13.66 -11.27 4.04
CA PRO A 93 -13.13 -10.20 3.20
C PRO A 93 -14.23 -9.24 2.73
N CYS A 94 -14.13 -7.98 3.13
CA CYS A 94 -15.03 -6.90 2.76
C CYS A 94 -14.34 -5.95 1.79
N ALA A 95 -14.96 -5.68 0.65
CA ALA A 95 -14.42 -4.74 -0.32
C ALA A 95 -14.56 -3.30 0.17
N THR A 96 -13.53 -2.50 -0.05
CA THR A 96 -13.55 -1.05 0.15
C THR A 96 -12.95 -0.39 -1.08
N GLU A 97 -13.43 0.80 -1.42
CA GLU A 97 -12.87 1.62 -2.51
C GLU A 97 -11.84 2.63 -1.99
N SER A 98 -11.46 2.51 -0.72
CA SER A 98 -10.65 3.50 -0.06
C SER A 98 -9.20 3.49 -0.58
N PRO A 99 -8.69 4.62 -1.09
CA PRO A 99 -7.29 4.72 -1.50
C PRO A 99 -6.34 4.80 -0.31
N ALA A 100 -6.84 5.17 0.88
CA ALA A 100 -6.07 5.20 2.12
C ALA A 100 -6.80 4.50 3.26
N VAL A 101 -6.14 3.54 3.90
CA VAL A 101 -6.69 2.77 5.02
C VAL A 101 -5.86 3.07 6.26
N LEU A 102 -6.52 3.54 7.31
CA LEU A 102 -5.89 3.93 8.57
C LEU A 102 -6.13 2.84 9.61
N PHE A 103 -5.06 2.39 10.26
CA PHE A 103 -5.05 1.34 11.28
C PHE A 103 -4.61 1.95 12.61
N ARG A 104 -5.48 1.90 13.61
CA ARG A 104 -5.12 2.23 14.99
C ARG A 104 -4.59 0.97 15.66
N LEU A 105 -3.31 1.03 16.03
CA LEU A 105 -2.58 -0.11 16.56
C LEU A 105 -2.87 -0.28 18.07
N PRO A 106 -2.89 -1.51 18.61
CA PRO A 106 -3.15 -1.75 20.02
C PRO A 106 -2.04 -1.19 20.93
N GLY A 107 -2.41 -0.30 21.85
CA GLY A 107 -1.51 0.20 22.89
C GLY A 107 -0.50 1.26 22.42
N GLU A 108 -0.58 1.69 21.17
CA GLU A 108 0.35 2.67 20.59
C GLU A 108 -0.27 4.08 20.55
N THR A 109 0.57 5.10 20.60
CA THR A 109 0.17 6.51 20.41
C THR A 109 0.20 6.94 18.94
N PHE A 110 0.37 6.00 18.03
CA PHE A 110 0.43 6.24 16.60
C PHE A 110 -0.46 5.28 15.82
N SER A 111 -0.94 5.77 14.68
CA SER A 111 -1.70 5.02 13.70
C SER A 111 -0.83 4.76 12.48
N TYR A 112 -1.06 3.63 11.81
CA TYR A 112 -0.45 3.32 10.52
C TYR A 112 -1.44 3.61 9.40
N LEU A 113 -1.05 4.43 8.44
CA LEU A 113 -1.82 4.72 7.24
C LEU A 113 -1.19 4.02 6.05
N GLU A 114 -1.96 3.23 5.30
CA GLU A 114 -1.54 2.68 4.02
C GLU A 114 -2.29 3.33 2.86
N ILE A 115 -1.54 3.96 1.96
CA ILE A 115 -2.03 4.66 0.77
C ILE A 115 -1.62 3.90 -0.48
N ALA A 116 -2.52 3.76 -1.44
CA ALA A 116 -2.20 3.38 -2.81
C ALA A 116 -2.80 4.40 -3.79
N ASP A 117 -2.15 4.59 -4.94
CA ASP A 117 -2.70 5.44 -5.99
C ASP A 117 -3.98 4.79 -6.58
N PRO A 118 -5.10 5.52 -6.71
CA PRO A 118 -6.31 5.00 -7.33
C PRO A 118 -6.10 4.48 -8.77
N VAL A 119 -5.13 5.03 -9.51
CA VAL A 119 -4.80 4.58 -10.87
C VAL A 119 -4.12 3.21 -10.84
N ASP A 120 -3.33 2.95 -9.80
CA ASP A 120 -2.56 1.72 -9.65
C ASP A 120 -3.37 0.59 -8.99
N SER A 121 -4.36 0.94 -8.16
CA SER A 121 -5.13 0.01 -7.33
C SER A 121 -6.47 -0.37 -7.96
N ARG A 122 -6.68 -1.66 -8.26
CA ARG A 122 -7.94 -2.18 -8.82
C ARG A 122 -8.96 -2.59 -7.77
N CYS A 123 -8.49 -3.08 -6.64
CA CYS A 123 -9.34 -3.56 -5.57
C CYS A 123 -8.64 -3.41 -4.23
N CYS A 124 -9.42 -3.17 -3.19
CA CYS A 124 -8.95 -3.08 -1.81
C CYS A 124 -9.93 -3.89 -0.95
N ARG A 125 -9.42 -4.82 -0.14
CA ARG A 125 -10.24 -5.70 0.71
C ARG A 125 -9.65 -5.79 2.10
N LEU A 126 -10.51 -5.70 3.09
CA LEU A 126 -10.18 -5.86 4.50
C LEU A 126 -10.71 -7.19 5.02
N SER A 127 -9.97 -7.84 5.89
CA SER A 127 -10.37 -9.11 6.50
C SER A 127 -9.84 -9.23 7.92
N GLY A 128 -10.56 -9.93 8.79
CA GLY A 128 -10.02 -10.42 10.05
C GLY A 128 -9.02 -11.56 9.78
N GLN A 129 -7.89 -11.56 10.47
CA GLN A 129 -6.83 -12.58 10.34
C GLN A 129 -6.42 -13.15 11.71
N GLY A 130 -7.35 -13.19 12.66
CA GLY A 130 -7.11 -13.57 14.06
C GLY A 130 -7.28 -12.41 15.06
N PRO A 131 -7.02 -12.65 16.35
CA PRO A 131 -7.23 -11.67 17.40
C PRO A 131 -6.48 -10.35 17.12
N ALA A 132 -7.23 -9.25 17.02
CA ALA A 132 -6.72 -7.91 16.74
C ALA A 132 -5.77 -7.84 15.53
N THR A 133 -5.92 -8.72 14.54
CA THR A 133 -5.07 -8.78 13.35
C THR A 133 -5.93 -8.57 12.12
N VAL A 134 -5.53 -7.62 11.28
CA VAL A 134 -6.24 -7.26 10.05
C VAL A 134 -5.36 -7.56 8.85
N GLY A 135 -5.97 -8.19 7.85
CA GLY A 135 -5.41 -8.32 6.52
C GLY A 135 -5.98 -7.26 5.58
N LEU A 136 -5.10 -6.53 4.89
CA LEU A 136 -5.43 -5.62 3.81
C LEU A 136 -4.84 -6.16 2.50
N ASP A 137 -5.72 -6.57 1.58
CA ASP A 137 -5.37 -6.98 0.23
C ASP A 137 -5.57 -5.82 -0.75
N ARG A 138 -4.52 -5.43 -1.48
CA ARG A 138 -4.63 -4.49 -2.61
C ARG A 138 -4.22 -5.17 -3.90
N GLY A 139 -5.13 -5.22 -4.87
CA GLY A 139 -4.81 -5.63 -6.23
C GLY A 139 -4.19 -4.47 -7.00
N LEU A 140 -2.98 -4.64 -7.52
CA LEU A 140 -2.25 -3.62 -8.28
C LEU A 140 -2.33 -3.90 -9.80
N PHE A 141 -2.04 -2.86 -10.58
CA PHE A 141 -1.96 -2.83 -12.05
C PHE A 141 -3.30 -3.02 -12.76
N ALA A 142 -3.92 -1.91 -13.15
CA ALA A 142 -5.23 -1.87 -13.80
C ALA A 142 -5.26 -2.34 -15.27
N THR A 143 -4.15 -2.81 -15.83
CA THR A 143 -4.00 -3.11 -17.27
C THR A 143 -3.36 -4.47 -17.55
N THR A 144 -3.46 -4.92 -18.80
CA THR A 144 -2.71 -6.08 -19.29
C THR A 144 -1.24 -5.71 -19.42
N LEU A 145 -0.34 -6.65 -19.10
CA LEU A 145 1.09 -6.42 -19.23
C LEU A 145 1.54 -6.73 -20.67
N GLU A 146 1.99 -5.71 -21.38
CA GLU A 146 2.55 -5.83 -22.72
C GLU A 146 4.00 -6.29 -22.67
N LYS A 147 4.42 -7.02 -23.72
CA LYS A 147 5.80 -7.51 -23.83
C LYS A 147 6.78 -6.34 -23.85
N GLY A 148 7.81 -6.41 -23.02
CA GLY A 148 8.86 -5.39 -22.94
C GLY A 148 8.43 -4.09 -22.24
N VAL A 149 7.18 -3.98 -21.81
CA VAL A 149 6.67 -2.82 -21.06
C VAL A 149 6.87 -3.06 -19.56
N ILE A 150 7.32 -2.02 -18.86
CA ILE A 150 7.42 -2.02 -17.39
C ILE A 150 6.24 -1.24 -16.84
N LEU A 151 5.37 -1.92 -16.09
CA LEU A 151 4.34 -1.26 -15.30
C LEU A 151 4.87 -1.00 -13.89
N ARG A 152 4.51 0.15 -13.32
CA ARG A 152 4.89 0.53 -11.95
C ARG A 152 3.65 0.87 -11.14
N ALA A 153 3.67 0.47 -9.87
CA ALA A 153 2.67 0.83 -8.89
C ALA A 153 3.35 1.28 -7.61
N ARG A 154 2.77 2.26 -6.91
CA ARG A 154 3.31 2.78 -5.65
C ARG A 154 2.32 2.59 -4.50
N VAL A 155 2.85 2.15 -3.37
CA VAL A 155 2.13 2.06 -2.09
C VAL A 155 2.97 2.76 -1.02
N ARG A 156 2.32 3.52 -0.14
CA ARG A 156 2.98 4.27 0.92
C ARG A 156 2.42 3.88 2.28
N GLY A 157 3.29 3.49 3.19
CA GLY A 157 3.00 3.42 4.62
C GLY A 157 3.41 4.73 5.30
N VAL A 158 2.58 5.24 6.19
CA VAL A 158 2.86 6.45 6.99
C VAL A 158 2.51 6.20 8.44
N LEU A 159 3.43 6.53 9.35
CA LEU A 159 3.15 6.59 10.78
C LEU A 159 2.67 7.99 11.15
N LEU A 160 1.48 8.06 11.75
CA LEU A 160 0.80 9.29 12.14
C LEU A 160 0.56 9.30 13.64
N ASP A 161 0.63 10.48 14.26
CA ASP A 161 0.15 10.66 15.63
C ASP A 161 -1.35 10.32 15.70
N GLN A 162 -1.73 9.41 16.60
CA GLN A 162 -3.10 8.95 16.74
C GLN A 162 -4.06 10.09 17.13
N ALA A 163 -3.60 11.10 17.86
CA ALA A 163 -4.43 12.22 18.28
C ALA A 163 -4.98 13.03 17.09
N GLU A 164 -4.27 13.02 15.96
CA GLU A 164 -4.55 13.84 14.78
C GLU A 164 -4.59 13.01 13.49
N ASP A 165 -4.78 11.69 13.62
CA ASP A 165 -4.53 10.72 12.55
C ASP A 165 -5.43 10.93 11.33
N VAL A 166 -6.73 11.14 11.55
CA VAL A 166 -7.71 11.40 10.48
C VAL A 166 -7.37 12.67 9.70
N ARG A 167 -7.05 13.76 10.39
CA ARG A 167 -6.68 15.03 9.74
C ARG A 167 -5.36 14.90 8.99
N SER A 168 -4.38 14.25 9.60
CA SER A 168 -3.05 14.05 9.02
C SER A 168 -3.08 13.10 7.83
N ALA A 169 -4.01 12.13 7.82
CA ALA A 169 -4.17 11.18 6.73
C ALA A 169 -4.60 11.85 5.41
N GLY A 170 -5.50 12.83 5.47
CA GLY A 170 -5.88 13.61 4.29
C GLY A 170 -4.69 14.38 3.70
N ALA A 171 -3.88 15.02 4.55
CA ALA A 171 -2.68 15.74 4.12
C ALA A 171 -1.60 14.79 3.57
N ALA A 172 -1.38 13.65 4.20
CA ALA A 172 -0.45 12.62 3.74
C ALA A 172 -0.86 12.03 2.38
N TYR A 173 -2.17 11.84 2.15
CA TYR A 173 -2.68 11.43 0.85
C TYR A 173 -2.47 12.49 -0.23
N ALA A 174 -2.76 13.75 0.07
CA ALA A 174 -2.53 14.86 -0.88
C ALA A 174 -1.05 14.98 -1.26
N ASP A 175 -0.14 14.87 -0.29
CA ASP A 175 1.31 14.82 -0.54
C ASP A 175 1.70 13.61 -1.40
N PHE A 176 1.15 12.43 -1.11
CA PHE A 176 1.39 11.22 -1.90
C PHE A 176 0.99 11.42 -3.37
N VAL A 177 -0.25 11.83 -3.65
CA VAL A 177 -0.75 12.04 -5.02
C VAL A 177 0.01 13.16 -5.74
N GLY A 178 0.38 14.23 -5.02
CA GLY A 178 1.14 15.35 -5.58
C GLY A 178 2.63 15.04 -5.82
N SER A 179 3.18 14.03 -5.16
CA SER A 179 4.58 13.66 -5.30
C SER A 179 4.82 12.78 -6.54
N ALA A 180 5.82 13.15 -7.35
CA ALA A 180 6.25 12.32 -8.46
C ALA A 180 6.69 10.92 -7.94
N PRO A 181 6.32 9.82 -8.64
CA PRO A 181 6.85 8.51 -8.29
C PRO A 181 8.37 8.53 -8.39
N PRO A 182 9.11 7.92 -7.46
CA PRO A 182 10.56 7.88 -7.56
C PRO A 182 10.95 7.17 -8.86
N LEU A 183 11.71 7.87 -9.71
CA LEU A 183 12.29 7.27 -10.91
C LEU A 183 13.32 6.21 -10.48
N GLY A 184 13.36 5.09 -11.21
CA GLY A 184 14.19 3.94 -10.86
C GLY A 184 15.69 4.26 -10.85
N ARG A 185 16.35 3.76 -9.79
CA ARG A 185 17.73 4.01 -9.32
C ARG A 185 18.07 5.47 -9.05
#